data_AF-A0A1L9VTV2-F1
#
_entry.id   AF-A0A1L9VTV2-F1
#
_cell.length_a   1.000
_cell.length_b   1.000
_cell.length_c   1.000
_cell.angle_alpha   90.00
_cell.angle_beta   90.00
_cell.angle_gamma   90.00
#
_symmetry.space_group_name_H-M   'P 1'
#
loop_
_entity.id
_entity.type
_entity.pdbx_description
1 polymer ?
#
loop_
_entity_poly.entity_id
_entity_poly.type
_entity_poly.pdbx_seq_one_letter_code
_entity_poly.pdbx_strand_id
1 'polypeptide(L)'
;MPLPPPPPIACSDSLIWRLWDNVFPRIRRSLRAEFSYLAEAGPGSTDGISPVIFDDGGTTRDIDGYRPFIAYYEAILIFGTGPNCAPGDVQVPWEWNTVFVTHPDPDMCDKYRQVLRNFNWYMKQHRSKYGCILFNHELVVLRRKDDRGNLEISVPIPFTVGGTEKPEMTVLLALWYLEMLAA
;
A
#
# COMPACT_ATOMS: atom_id res chain seq x y z
N MET A 1 20.17 22.25 -20.19
CA MET A 1 19.28 22.80 -19.14
C MET A 1 18.94 21.69 -18.18
N PRO A 2 19.02 21.88 -16.85
CA PRO A 2 18.39 20.96 -15.92
C PRO A 2 16.88 20.95 -16.20
N LEU A 3 16.27 19.76 -16.16
CA LEU A 3 14.82 19.64 -16.29
C LEU A 3 14.16 20.44 -15.16
N PRO A 4 13.11 21.24 -15.45
CA PRO A 4 12.35 21.90 -14.39
C PRO A 4 11.79 20.83 -13.44
N PRO A 5 11.68 21.13 -12.14
CA PRO A 5 11.10 20.19 -11.19
C PRO A 5 9.71 19.76 -11.66
N PRO A 6 9.31 18.49 -11.44
CA PRO A 6 7.98 18.02 -11.83
C PRO A 6 6.91 18.97 -11.29
N PRO A 7 5.85 19.26 -12.07
CA PRO A 7 4.79 20.15 -11.62
C PRO A 7 4.17 19.59 -10.33
N PRO A 8 3.84 20.47 -9.36
CA PRO A 8 3.22 20.07 -8.11
C PRO A 8 1.96 19.23 -8.36
N ILE A 9 1.64 18.33 -7.44
CA ILE A 9 0.41 17.56 -7.47
C ILE A 9 -0.74 18.57 -7.37
N ALA A 10 -1.59 18.64 -8.38
CA ALA A 10 -2.70 19.60 -8.41
C ALA A 10 -3.91 19.12 -7.58
N CYS A 11 -4.12 17.81 -7.51
CA CYS A 11 -5.19 17.17 -6.75
C CYS A 11 -4.85 15.69 -6.48
N SER A 12 -5.59 15.06 -5.56
CA SER A 12 -5.51 13.63 -5.25
C SER A 12 -5.64 12.75 -6.50
N ASP A 13 -6.61 13.04 -7.37
CA ASP A 13 -6.81 12.29 -8.63
C ASP A 13 -5.54 12.30 -9.50
N SER A 14 -4.87 13.44 -9.63
CA SER A 14 -3.64 13.54 -10.41
C SER A 14 -2.52 12.68 -9.83
N LEU A 15 -2.43 12.56 -8.50
CA LEU A 15 -1.47 11.66 -7.86
C LEU A 15 -1.83 10.20 -8.16
N ILE A 16 -3.10 9.84 -7.99
CA ILE A 16 -3.61 8.49 -8.25
C ILE A 16 -3.26 8.09 -9.69
N TRP A 17 -3.62 8.89 -10.69
CA TRP A 17 -3.30 8.62 -12.09
C TRP A 17 -1.80 8.41 -12.34
N ARG A 18 -0.94 9.23 -11.74
CA ARG A 18 0.52 9.07 -11.86
C ARG A 18 1.01 7.74 -11.28
N LEU A 19 0.45 7.31 -10.14
CA LEU A 19 0.78 6.02 -9.52
C LEU A 19 0.29 4.84 -10.39
N TRP A 20 -0.91 4.97 -10.96
CA TRP A 20 -1.49 4.01 -11.91
C TRP A 20 -0.67 3.84 -13.18
N ASP A 21 -0.02 4.90 -13.67
CA ASP A 21 0.82 4.82 -14.86
C ASP A 21 2.23 4.30 -14.55
N ASN A 22 2.81 4.69 -13.41
CA ASN A 22 4.26 4.54 -13.20
C ASN A 22 4.64 3.44 -12.22
N VAL A 23 3.82 3.19 -11.19
CA VAL A 23 4.14 2.30 -10.06
C VAL A 23 3.36 1.00 -10.18
N PHE A 24 2.03 1.09 -10.24
CA PHE A 24 1.14 -0.08 -10.17
C PHE A 24 1.35 -1.11 -11.28
N PRO A 25 1.63 -0.73 -12.55
CA PRO A 25 1.90 -1.71 -13.60
C PRO A 25 3.22 -2.46 -13.40
N ARG A 26 4.15 -1.92 -12.61
CA ARG A 26 5.39 -2.62 -12.26
C ARG A 26 5.10 -3.70 -11.23
N ILE A 27 4.34 -3.38 -10.18
CA ILE A 27 3.92 -4.34 -9.14
C ILE A 27 3.08 -5.47 -9.73
N ARG A 28 2.09 -5.16 -10.58
CA ARG A 28 1.30 -6.22 -11.27
C ARG A 28 2.14 -7.15 -12.13
N ARG A 29 3.18 -6.62 -12.79
CA ARG A 29 4.06 -7.43 -13.63
C ARG A 29 5.03 -8.27 -12.81
N SER A 30 5.57 -7.73 -11.71
CA SER A 30 6.41 -8.51 -10.80
C SER A 30 5.61 -9.65 -10.16
N LEU A 31 4.39 -9.39 -9.69
CA LEU A 31 3.45 -10.40 -9.18
C LEU A 31 3.31 -11.59 -10.12
N ARG A 32 2.94 -11.28 -11.37
CA ARG A 32 2.72 -12.31 -12.37
C ARG A 32 4.00 -13.10 -12.63
N ALA A 33 5.13 -12.42 -12.76
CA ALA A 33 6.41 -13.06 -13.01
C ALA A 33 6.85 -13.97 -11.85
N GLU A 34 6.70 -13.51 -10.60
CA GLU A 34 7.08 -14.25 -9.40
C GLU A 34 6.23 -15.52 -9.24
N PHE A 35 4.90 -15.43 -9.32
CA PHE A 35 4.04 -16.60 -9.21
C PHE A 35 4.21 -17.57 -10.39
N SER A 36 4.50 -17.08 -11.60
CA SER A 36 4.89 -17.96 -12.73
C SER A 36 6.20 -18.68 -12.45
N TYR A 37 7.22 -17.98 -11.95
CA TYR A 37 8.50 -18.58 -11.58
C TYR A 37 8.34 -19.63 -10.47
N LEU A 38 7.59 -19.31 -9.40
CA LEU A 38 7.34 -20.24 -8.31
C LEU A 38 6.61 -21.49 -8.80
N ALA A 39 5.60 -21.34 -9.67
CA ALA A 39 4.91 -22.49 -10.26
C ALA A 39 5.85 -23.42 -11.06
N GLU A 40 6.90 -22.87 -11.68
CA GLU A 40 7.91 -23.64 -12.43
C GLU A 40 9.03 -24.20 -11.55
N ALA A 41 9.30 -23.62 -10.37
CA ALA A 41 10.41 -23.99 -9.49
C ALA A 41 10.30 -25.38 -8.86
N GLY A 42 9.14 -26.04 -8.94
CA GLY A 42 8.93 -27.43 -8.56
C GLY A 42 7.91 -27.64 -7.43
N PRO A 43 7.65 -28.90 -7.05
CA PRO A 43 6.65 -29.22 -6.03
C PRO A 43 6.98 -28.58 -4.67
N GLY A 44 6.01 -27.89 -4.08
CA GLY A 44 6.11 -27.27 -2.75
C GLY A 44 6.60 -25.81 -2.74
N SER A 45 6.96 -25.24 -3.88
CA SER A 45 7.39 -23.83 -4.00
C SER A 45 6.28 -22.82 -3.67
N THR A 46 5.03 -23.24 -3.77
CA THR A 46 3.83 -22.45 -3.44
C THR A 46 3.14 -22.94 -2.15
N ASP A 47 3.78 -23.82 -1.38
CA ASP A 47 3.16 -24.33 -0.16
C ASP A 47 3.01 -23.21 0.86
N GLY A 48 1.76 -22.92 1.23
CA GLY A 48 1.43 -21.89 2.20
C GLY A 48 1.38 -20.46 1.64
N ILE A 49 1.44 -20.29 0.32
CA ILE A 49 1.20 -19.00 -0.35
C ILE A 49 0.17 -19.15 -1.47
N SER A 50 -0.74 -18.20 -1.57
CA SER A 50 -1.79 -18.13 -2.58
C SER A 50 -1.46 -17.01 -3.56
N PRO A 51 -1.63 -17.23 -4.88
CA PRO A 51 -1.50 -16.15 -5.85
C PRO A 51 -2.46 -15.00 -5.52
N VAL A 52 -1.91 -13.79 -5.43
CA VAL A 52 -2.69 -12.58 -5.18
C VAL A 52 -2.72 -11.66 -6.40
N ILE A 53 -3.77 -10.85 -6.48
CA ILE A 53 -3.92 -9.80 -7.47
C ILE A 53 -3.74 -8.45 -6.77
N PHE A 54 -2.95 -7.57 -7.38
CA PHE A 54 -2.83 -6.17 -6.99
C PHE A 54 -3.73 -5.31 -7.88
N ASP A 55 -4.71 -4.64 -7.28
CA ASP A 55 -5.63 -3.78 -8.03
C ASP A 55 -6.24 -2.64 -7.21
N ASP A 56 -7.20 -1.93 -7.81
CA ASP A 56 -8.06 -0.97 -7.13
C ASP A 56 -8.77 -1.61 -5.93
N GLY A 57 -8.90 -0.89 -4.81
CA GLY A 57 -9.58 -1.40 -3.62
C GLY A 57 -11.04 -1.79 -3.87
N GLY A 58 -11.66 -1.27 -4.92
CA GLY A 58 -13.00 -1.62 -5.34
C GLY A 58 -13.20 -2.98 -5.95
N THR A 59 -12.12 -3.72 -6.17
CA THR A 59 -12.14 -5.12 -6.58
C THR A 59 -12.31 -6.09 -5.40
N THR A 60 -12.34 -5.59 -4.16
CA THR A 60 -12.55 -6.39 -2.95
C THR A 60 -13.96 -6.20 -2.38
N ARG A 61 -14.32 -7.06 -1.42
CA ARG A 61 -15.60 -6.99 -0.70
C ARG A 61 -15.79 -5.60 -0.12
N ASP A 62 -16.94 -5.00 -0.38
CA ASP A 62 -17.32 -3.75 0.30
C ASP A 62 -17.92 -4.10 1.68
N ILE A 63 -17.36 -3.50 2.73
CA ILE A 63 -17.85 -3.63 4.10
C ILE A 63 -18.02 -2.19 4.62
N ASP A 64 -19.29 -1.79 4.79
CA ASP A 64 -19.67 -0.51 5.37
C ASP A 64 -19.14 0.74 4.62
N GLY A 65 -18.82 0.63 3.33
CA GLY A 65 -18.70 1.76 2.39
C GLY A 65 -17.37 2.53 2.39
N TYR A 66 -16.40 2.20 3.27
CA TYR A 66 -15.05 2.74 3.17
C TYR A 66 -14.18 1.83 2.31
N ARG A 67 -13.50 2.41 1.32
CA ARG A 67 -12.75 1.70 0.29
C ARG A 67 -11.38 2.36 0.09
N PRO A 68 -10.28 1.72 0.54
CA PRO A 68 -8.92 2.15 0.22
C PRO A 68 -8.67 2.12 -1.30
N PHE A 69 -7.66 2.83 -1.77
CA PHE A 69 -7.33 2.85 -3.21
C PHE A 69 -6.64 1.58 -3.72
N ILE A 70 -5.92 0.86 -2.86
CA ILE A 70 -5.12 -0.31 -3.23
C ILE A 70 -5.68 -1.55 -2.53
N ALA A 71 -5.77 -2.64 -3.29
CA ALA A 71 -6.09 -3.96 -2.79
C ALA A 71 -5.10 -5.03 -3.23
N TYR A 72 -4.89 -5.97 -2.32
CA TYR A 72 -4.32 -7.28 -2.59
C TYR A 72 -5.37 -8.32 -2.22
N TYR A 73 -5.70 -9.24 -3.12
CA TYR A 73 -6.71 -10.27 -2.85
C TYR A 73 -6.38 -11.55 -3.61
N GLU A 74 -6.84 -12.68 -3.08
CA GLU A 74 -6.57 -13.99 -3.68
C GLU A 74 -7.15 -14.09 -5.10
N ALA A 75 -6.31 -14.55 -6.04
CA ALA A 75 -6.65 -14.65 -7.45
C ALA A 75 -7.74 -15.67 -7.76
N ILE A 76 -7.98 -16.62 -6.84
CA ILE A 76 -9.01 -17.65 -6.98
C ILE A 76 -10.42 -17.12 -6.64
N LEU A 77 -10.51 -15.96 -5.99
CA LEU A 77 -11.79 -15.41 -5.54
C LEU A 77 -12.46 -14.60 -6.65
N ILE A 78 -13.79 -14.59 -6.63
CA ILE A 78 -14.59 -13.77 -7.53
C ILE A 78 -14.36 -12.29 -7.16
N PHE A 79 -14.19 -11.42 -8.16
CA PHE A 79 -14.07 -9.98 -7.95
C PHE A 79 -15.22 -9.45 -7.07
N GLY A 80 -14.86 -8.60 -6.10
CA GLY A 80 -15.80 -8.00 -5.15
C GLY A 80 -16.25 -8.93 -4.02
N THR A 81 -15.75 -10.17 -3.95
CA THR A 81 -16.15 -11.12 -2.90
C THR A 81 -15.07 -11.37 -1.85
N GLY A 82 -13.80 -11.25 -2.21
CA GLY A 82 -12.67 -11.55 -1.34
C GLY A 82 -12.33 -10.42 -0.35
N PRO A 83 -11.70 -10.74 0.79
CA PRO A 83 -11.12 -9.72 1.64
C PRO A 83 -9.92 -9.05 0.96
N ASN A 84 -9.62 -7.82 1.36
CA ASN A 84 -8.38 -7.16 1.02
C ASN A 84 -7.30 -7.57 2.03
N CYS A 85 -6.33 -8.35 1.59
CA CYS A 85 -5.28 -8.96 2.42
C CYS A 85 -4.24 -7.92 2.88
N ALA A 86 -3.99 -6.87 2.10
CA ALA A 86 -3.04 -5.80 2.43
C ALA A 86 -3.46 -4.44 1.86
N PRO A 87 -4.52 -3.80 2.39
CA PRO A 87 -5.02 -2.55 1.82
C PRO A 87 -3.94 -1.49 1.73
N GLY A 88 -4.10 -0.59 0.77
CA GLY A 88 -3.31 0.63 0.70
C GLY A 88 -4.19 1.85 0.43
N ASP A 89 -3.86 2.97 1.06
CA ASP A 89 -4.50 4.25 0.78
C ASP A 89 -3.52 5.18 0.07
N VAL A 90 -4.06 6.11 -0.72
CA VAL A 90 -3.28 7.14 -1.43
C VAL A 90 -3.69 8.47 -0.86
N GLN A 91 -2.72 9.16 -0.28
CA GLN A 91 -2.95 10.41 0.43
C GLN A 91 -2.07 11.51 -0.17
N VAL A 92 -2.55 12.75 -0.13
CA VAL A 92 -1.79 13.93 -0.57
C VAL A 92 -1.19 14.67 0.63
N PRO A 93 -0.04 15.35 0.47
CA PRO A 93 0.70 15.90 1.61
C PRO A 93 -0.04 16.93 2.46
N TRP A 94 -1.06 17.60 1.90
CA TRP A 94 -1.88 18.58 2.63
C TRP A 94 -3.09 17.94 3.34
N GLU A 95 -3.43 16.69 3.04
CA GLU A 95 -4.49 15.92 3.72
C GLU A 95 -3.90 15.07 4.85
N TRP A 96 -2.72 14.48 4.61
CA TRP A 96 -2.01 13.69 5.61
C TRP A 96 -0.50 13.72 5.37
N ASN A 97 0.27 13.83 6.45
CA ASN A 97 1.72 13.72 6.42
C ASN A 97 2.23 13.17 7.75
N THR A 98 3.33 12.41 7.75
CA THR A 98 3.95 11.89 8.96
C THR A 98 4.40 12.98 9.95
N VAL A 99 4.77 14.17 9.47
CA VAL A 99 5.10 15.31 10.33
C VAL A 99 3.92 15.87 11.11
N PHE A 100 2.68 15.54 10.71
CA PHE A 100 1.47 16.03 11.40
C PHE A 100 1.37 15.49 12.83
N VAL A 101 2.00 14.35 13.13
CA VAL A 101 1.97 13.75 14.48
C VAL A 101 2.63 14.62 15.55
N THR A 102 3.60 15.46 15.15
CA THR A 102 4.32 16.39 16.03
C THR A 102 3.95 17.84 15.77
N HIS A 103 2.89 18.09 15.00
CA HIS A 103 2.53 19.45 14.59
C HIS A 103 1.96 20.23 15.80
N PRO A 104 2.32 21.52 15.98
CA PRO A 104 1.82 22.31 17.12
C PRO A 104 0.30 22.53 17.12
N ASP A 105 -0.30 22.55 15.92
CA ASP A 105 -1.75 22.63 15.74
C ASP A 105 -2.43 21.27 16.04
N PRO A 106 -3.32 21.19 17.05
CA PRO A 106 -4.06 19.98 17.38
C PRO A 106 -4.89 19.42 16.22
N ASP A 107 -5.41 20.27 15.34
CA ASP A 107 -6.26 19.83 14.22
C ASP A 107 -5.47 19.00 13.22
N MET A 108 -4.18 19.32 13.02
CA MET A 108 -3.28 18.53 12.17
C MET A 108 -2.98 17.17 12.78
N CYS A 109 -2.71 17.14 14.10
CA CYS A 109 -2.53 15.88 14.83
C CYS A 109 -3.78 14.99 14.74
N ASP A 110 -4.97 15.58 14.79
CA ASP A 110 -6.23 14.84 14.73
C ASP A 110 -6.54 14.33 13.33
N LYS A 111 -6.25 15.10 12.27
CA LYS A 111 -6.29 14.60 10.87
C LYS A 111 -5.37 13.40 10.69
N TYR A 112 -4.16 13.48 11.22
CA TYR A 112 -3.21 12.36 11.18
C TYR A 112 -3.79 11.09 11.80
N ARG A 113 -4.34 11.21 13.01
CA ARG A 113 -4.96 10.09 13.74
C ARG A 113 -6.23 9.61 13.07
N GLN A 114 -7.02 10.48 12.45
CA GLN A 114 -8.28 10.11 11.81
C GLN A 114 -8.05 9.14 10.65
N VAL A 115 -7.09 9.42 9.76
CA VAL A 115 -6.73 8.51 8.67
C VAL A 115 -6.29 7.15 9.22
N LEU A 116 -5.42 7.14 10.23
CA LEU A 116 -4.99 5.89 10.86
C LEU A 116 -6.14 5.11 11.52
N ARG A 117 -7.12 5.79 12.14
CA ARG A 117 -8.30 5.15 12.72
C ARG A 117 -9.17 4.51 11.65
N ASN A 118 -9.49 5.25 10.59
CA ASN A 118 -10.30 4.76 9.47
C ASN A 118 -9.62 3.54 8.82
N PHE A 119 -8.32 3.66 8.57
CA PHE A 119 -7.54 2.60 7.96
C PHE A 119 -7.43 1.35 8.85
N ASN A 120 -7.17 1.53 10.15
CA ASN A 120 -7.14 0.43 11.11
C ASN A 120 -8.51 -0.27 11.23
N TRP A 121 -9.60 0.50 11.20
CA TRP A 121 -10.95 -0.06 11.21
C TRP A 121 -11.21 -0.91 9.97
N TYR A 122 -10.83 -0.44 8.78
CA TYR A 122 -10.91 -1.22 7.54
C TYR A 122 -10.07 -2.51 7.61
N MET A 123 -8.81 -2.40 8.02
CA MET A 123 -7.93 -3.56 8.19
C MET A 123 -8.53 -4.61 9.13
N LYS A 124 -9.23 -4.17 10.19
CA LYS A 124 -9.95 -5.06 11.11
C LYS A 124 -11.10 -5.78 10.42
N GLN A 125 -11.92 -5.08 9.63
CA GLN A 125 -13.04 -5.70 8.90
C GLN A 125 -12.55 -6.76 7.90
N HIS A 126 -11.44 -6.49 7.22
CA HIS A 126 -10.85 -7.40 6.24
C HIS A 126 -9.91 -8.45 6.84
N ARG A 127 -9.72 -8.44 8.17
CA ARG A 127 -8.76 -9.28 8.89
C ARG A 127 -7.33 -9.14 8.37
N SER A 128 -7.03 -8.03 7.72
CA SER A 128 -5.69 -7.72 7.25
C SER A 128 -4.77 -7.38 8.42
N LYS A 129 -3.51 -7.82 8.29
CA LYS A 129 -2.44 -7.54 9.25
C LYS A 129 -1.53 -6.41 8.80
N TYR A 130 -1.34 -6.23 7.50
CA TYR A 130 -0.44 -5.25 6.93
C TYR A 130 -1.20 -4.31 5.99
N GLY A 131 -0.74 -3.09 5.85
CA GLY A 131 -1.26 -2.19 4.84
C GLY A 131 -0.28 -1.06 4.61
N CYS A 132 -0.64 -0.13 3.74
CA CYS A 132 0.23 0.99 3.45
C CYS A 132 -0.54 2.29 3.20
N ILE A 133 0.19 3.39 3.33
CA ILE A 133 -0.26 4.70 2.87
C ILE A 133 0.82 5.22 1.92
N LEU A 134 0.43 5.50 0.69
CA LEU A 134 1.31 5.92 -0.38
C LEU A 134 1.07 7.39 -0.72
N PHE A 135 2.18 8.13 -0.87
CA PHE A 135 2.20 9.54 -1.26
C PHE A 135 3.00 9.69 -2.55
N ASN A 136 3.13 10.91 -3.05
CA ASN A 136 3.98 11.19 -4.22
C ASN A 136 5.48 11.06 -3.95
N HIS A 137 5.92 11.13 -2.69
CA HIS A 137 7.35 11.18 -2.34
C HIS A 137 7.78 10.09 -1.37
N GLU A 138 6.85 9.40 -0.70
CA GLU A 138 7.16 8.31 0.23
C GLU A 138 6.04 7.28 0.33
N LEU A 139 6.38 6.14 0.92
CA LEU A 139 5.48 5.06 1.31
C LEU A 139 5.63 4.83 2.82
N VAL A 140 4.50 4.70 3.53
CA VAL A 140 4.46 4.31 4.93
C VAL A 140 3.77 2.96 5.04
N VAL A 141 4.41 2.00 5.70
CA VAL A 141 3.85 0.67 5.94
C VAL A 141 3.27 0.61 7.34
N LEU A 142 2.11 -0.02 7.45
CA LEU A 142 1.36 -0.20 8.68
C LEU A 142 1.26 -1.69 9.01
N ARG A 143 1.37 -2.01 10.29
CA ARG A 143 1.10 -3.35 10.81
C ARG A 143 0.13 -3.27 11.98
N ARG A 144 -1.00 -3.96 11.85
CA ARG A 144 -1.97 -4.14 12.93
C ARG A 144 -1.43 -5.14 13.94
N LYS A 145 -1.31 -4.73 15.21
CA LYS A 145 -0.83 -5.61 16.29
C LYS A 145 -1.94 -6.50 16.82
N ASP A 146 -3.12 -5.94 16.98
CA ASP A 146 -4.25 -6.56 17.68
C ASP A 146 -5.59 -5.96 17.25
N ASP A 147 -6.68 -6.48 17.84
CA ASP A 147 -8.05 -6.01 17.61
C ASP A 147 -8.46 -4.81 18.49
N ARG A 148 -7.53 -4.28 19.31
CA ARG A 148 -7.72 -3.12 20.20
C ARG A 148 -7.31 -1.79 19.55
N GLY A 149 -6.79 -1.87 18.32
CA GLY A 149 -6.46 -0.72 17.50
C GLY A 149 -5.02 -0.23 17.63
N ASN A 150 -4.13 -1.07 18.15
CA ASN A 150 -2.71 -0.78 18.16
C ASN A 150 -2.11 -1.01 16.75
N LEU A 151 -1.48 0.03 16.20
CA LEU A 151 -0.77 0.01 14.92
C LEU A 151 0.73 0.23 15.14
N GLU A 152 1.56 -0.51 14.41
CA GLU A 152 2.95 -0.14 14.13
C GLU A 152 3.00 0.62 12.81
N ILE A 153 3.84 1.64 12.78
CA ILE A 153 4.05 2.51 11.63
C ILE A 153 5.55 2.45 11.31
N SER A 154 5.87 2.15 10.06
CA SER A 154 7.27 2.11 9.61
C SER A 154 7.87 3.51 9.56
N VAL A 155 9.21 3.58 9.52
CA VAL A 155 9.88 4.77 9.00
C VAL A 155 9.43 4.97 7.54
N PRO A 156 9.14 6.21 7.10
CA PRO A 156 8.75 6.45 5.70
C PRO A 156 9.85 6.05 4.72
N ILE A 157 9.45 5.41 3.63
CA ILE A 157 10.33 4.94 2.56
C ILE A 157 10.26 5.95 1.41
N PRO A 158 11.28 6.76 1.17
CA PRO A 158 11.25 7.77 0.12
C PRO A 158 11.39 7.16 -1.28
N PHE A 159 10.76 7.78 -2.28
CA PHE A 159 11.01 7.45 -3.70
C PHE A 159 12.43 7.80 -4.18
N THR A 160 13.17 8.63 -3.43
CA THR A 160 14.55 9.02 -3.77
C THR A 160 15.57 7.94 -3.45
N VAL A 161 15.18 6.88 -2.74
CA VAL A 161 16.06 5.76 -2.38
C VAL A 161 16.11 4.77 -3.54
N GLY A 162 17.33 4.34 -3.90
CA GLY A 162 17.59 3.35 -4.93
C GLY A 162 18.44 2.19 -4.38
N GLY A 163 18.25 0.99 -4.92
CA GLY A 163 18.97 -0.21 -4.50
C GLY A 163 20.39 -0.31 -5.06
N THR A 164 21.23 0.70 -4.86
CA THR A 164 22.66 0.66 -5.27
C THR A 164 23.55 0.19 -4.12
N GLU A 165 24.82 0.63 -4.08
CA GLU A 165 25.93 0.08 -3.28
C GLU A 165 25.66 -0.15 -1.78
N LYS A 166 24.63 0.49 -1.23
CA LYS A 166 24.04 0.16 0.07
C LYS A 166 22.58 -0.23 -0.15
N PRO A 167 22.20 -1.52 -0.02
CA PRO A 167 20.83 -1.93 -0.26
C PRO A 167 19.91 -1.30 0.79
N GLU A 168 19.12 -0.34 0.35
CA GLU A 168 18.08 0.30 1.15
C GLU A 168 16.70 -0.11 0.62
N MET A 169 15.70 -0.10 1.50
CA MET A 169 14.32 -0.42 1.12
C MET A 169 13.82 0.63 0.13
N THR A 170 13.34 0.20 -1.03
CA THR A 170 12.71 1.07 -2.03
C THR A 170 11.19 0.92 -2.00
N VAL A 171 10.46 1.91 -2.50
CA VAL A 171 8.99 1.84 -2.55
C VAL A 171 8.49 0.62 -3.34
N LEU A 172 9.11 0.32 -4.49
CA LEU A 172 8.71 -0.83 -5.30
C LEU A 172 8.99 -2.16 -4.58
N LEU A 173 10.14 -2.28 -3.92
CA LEU A 173 10.48 -3.48 -3.15
C LEU A 173 9.55 -3.66 -1.95
N ALA A 174 9.18 -2.58 -1.26
CA ALA A 174 8.27 -2.63 -0.14
C ALA A 174 6.84 -3.03 -0.56
N LEU A 175 6.33 -2.51 -1.67
CA LEU A 175 5.03 -2.90 -2.22
C LEU A 175 5.01 -4.36 -2.68
N TRP A 176 6.10 -4.86 -3.27
CA TRP A 176 6.25 -6.27 -3.60
C TRP A 176 6.32 -7.14 -2.35
N TYR A 177 7.08 -6.73 -1.33
CA TYR A 177 7.16 -7.47 -0.06
C TYR A 177 5.82 -7.54 0.67
N LEU A 178 5.02 -6.46 0.61
CA LEU A 178 3.65 -6.47 1.11
C LEU A 178 2.77 -7.48 0.39
N GLU A 179 2.98 -7.69 -0.91
CA GLU A 179 2.30 -8.74 -1.67
C GLU A 179 2.65 -10.13 -1.12
N MET A 180 3.94 -10.39 -0.87
CA MET A 180 4.40 -11.70 -0.41
C MET A 180 3.91 -11.99 1.02
N LEU A 181 3.66 -10.94 1.81
CA LEU A 181 3.01 -11.04 3.11
C LEU A 181 1.49 -11.20 3.04
N ALA A 182 0.88 -10.84 1.90
CA ALA A 182 -0.55 -10.92 1.64
C ALA A 182 -0.97 -12.25 0.97
N ALA A 183 0.00 -12.93 0.34
CA ALA A 183 -0.11 -14.24 -0.27
C ALA A 183 -0.30 -15.37 0.75
#